data_AF-A0A7D9HAA9-F1
#
_entry.id   AF-A0A7D9HAA9-F1
#
_cell.length_a   1.000
_cell.length_b   1.000
_cell.length_c   1.000
_cell.angle_alpha   90.00
_cell.angle_beta   90.00
_cell.angle_gamma   90.00
#
_symmetry.space_group_name_H-M   'P 1'
#
loop_
_entity.id
_entity.type
_entity.pdbx_description
1 polymer ?
#
loop_
_entity_poly.entity_id
_entity_poly.type
_entity_poly.pdbx_seq_one_letter_code
_entity_poly.pdbx_strand_id
1 'polypeptide(L)'
;MACSPTEDEYGYDDSRFQKDIDENFHCSICYNVLKEPRMCRNNEHIFCLACITRNLNENSETCPECNEDLSVDTLRRAPRLVNNYLSELKIKCDFASRGCPEFIRLEALETHGLNCGFSPVLCSNEECGLEINKQDRAHHETEVCEYRRVKCHDCGQIHELVGTTNEKVEVLKENMKQEFKKFEVVKKDVKYVKENLSKVNKNVAELKVTMTQILQKLNNLEMMVNSPSPMKPNAGAMLPGTYGSVSMPTSALRNTRYAWPSPATINHGRVRNIRPGQHLLNPSVLAQASPPDQKQMLGERLFPLIQQTHPDLAGKITGMLLEVDNAELLHMLEYREALAAKVQEAVSVIQAHQARESK
;
A
#
# COMPACT_ATOMS: atom_id res chain seq x y z
N MET A 1 -29.60 -3.91 27.55
CA MET A 1 -28.26 -3.87 28.18
C MET A 1 -28.49 -4.06 29.66
N ALA A 2 -28.17 -5.26 30.17
CA ALA A 2 -28.28 -5.55 31.59
C ALA A 2 -27.06 -4.93 32.28
N CYS A 3 -27.27 -3.86 33.05
CA CYS A 3 -26.27 -3.48 34.06
C CYS A 3 -26.26 -4.60 35.10
N SER A 4 -25.20 -5.40 35.10
CA SER A 4 -24.76 -6.08 36.31
C SER A 4 -24.60 -5.04 37.43
N PRO A 5 -25.03 -5.34 38.67
CA PRO A 5 -24.79 -4.42 39.79
C PRO A 5 -23.28 -4.22 39.90
N THR A 6 -22.82 -2.99 39.70
CA THR A 6 -21.40 -2.66 39.85
C THR A 6 -21.03 -2.82 41.32
N GLU A 7 -19.77 -3.19 41.59
CA GLU A 7 -19.21 -3.34 42.94
C GLU A 7 -19.37 -2.07 43.81
N ASP A 8 -19.80 -0.95 43.22
CA ASP A 8 -20.06 0.35 43.84
C ASP A 8 -21.37 0.45 44.65
N GLU A 9 -22.22 -0.57 44.66
CA GLU A 9 -23.55 -0.47 45.30
C GLU A 9 -23.53 -0.67 46.83
N TYR A 10 -22.41 -1.11 47.40
CA TYR A 10 -22.27 -1.44 48.83
C TYR A 10 -21.32 -0.48 49.58
N GLY A 11 -20.81 -0.88 50.75
CA GLY A 11 -19.78 -0.11 51.48
C GLY A 11 -18.46 -0.01 50.71
N TYR A 12 -17.55 0.81 51.20
CA TYR A 12 -16.21 0.95 50.63
C TYR A 12 -15.27 -0.14 51.15
N ASP A 13 -14.58 -0.82 50.24
CA ASP A 13 -13.56 -1.82 50.58
C ASP A 13 -12.36 -1.18 51.31
N ASP A 14 -11.94 -1.81 52.41
CA ASP A 14 -10.84 -1.38 53.27
C ASP A 14 -9.52 -1.13 52.53
N SER A 15 -9.20 -1.94 51.52
CA SER A 15 -7.94 -1.84 50.76
C SER A 15 -7.82 -0.56 49.93
N ARG A 16 -8.93 0.16 49.78
CA ARG A 16 -8.96 1.47 49.12
C ARG A 16 -8.48 2.59 50.03
N PHE A 17 -8.51 2.43 51.35
CA PHE A 17 -8.12 3.50 52.27
C PHE A 17 -6.60 3.56 52.46
N GLN A 18 -6.10 4.76 52.74
CA GLN A 18 -4.66 4.98 52.96
C GLN A 18 -4.19 4.41 54.30
N LYS A 19 -5.10 4.30 55.26
CA LYS A 19 -4.86 3.83 56.63
C LYS A 19 -5.96 2.84 57.00
N ASP A 20 -5.64 1.96 57.93
CA ASP A 20 -6.61 1.03 58.51
C ASP A 20 -7.75 1.80 59.17
N ILE A 21 -8.98 1.34 58.95
CA ILE A 21 -10.20 1.94 59.47
C ILE A 21 -10.67 1.12 60.67
N ASP A 22 -11.09 1.80 61.73
CA ASP A 22 -11.61 1.15 62.93
C ASP A 22 -12.92 0.38 62.60
N GLU A 23 -13.05 -0.84 63.13
CA GLU A 23 -14.16 -1.75 62.89
C GLU A 23 -15.54 -1.11 63.16
N ASN A 24 -15.61 -0.14 64.09
CA ASN A 24 -16.84 0.59 64.42
C ASN A 24 -17.43 1.42 63.25
N PHE A 25 -16.64 1.66 62.20
CA PHE A 25 -17.09 2.39 61.00
C PHE A 25 -17.47 1.47 59.84
N HIS A 26 -17.70 0.18 60.11
CA HIS A 26 -18.13 -0.80 59.12
C HIS A 26 -19.62 -1.06 59.22
N CYS A 27 -20.21 -1.37 58.07
CA CYS A 27 -21.62 -1.75 57.98
C CYS A 27 -21.79 -3.21 58.42
N SER A 28 -22.69 -3.49 59.36
CA SER A 28 -22.92 -4.88 59.78
C SER A 28 -23.56 -5.80 58.74
N ILE A 29 -24.06 -5.25 57.62
CA ILE A 29 -24.68 -6.05 56.55
C ILE A 29 -23.62 -6.48 55.52
N CYS A 30 -22.77 -5.55 55.08
CA CYS A 30 -21.78 -5.82 54.03
C CYS A 30 -20.34 -5.90 54.54
N TYR A 31 -20.11 -5.66 55.84
CA TYR A 31 -18.82 -5.70 56.52
C TYR A 31 -17.73 -4.77 55.98
N ASN A 32 -18.11 -3.84 55.09
CA ASN A 32 -17.24 -2.83 54.51
C ASN A 32 -17.43 -1.48 55.18
N VAL A 33 -16.48 -0.55 54.99
CA VAL A 33 -16.55 0.81 55.52
C VAL A 33 -17.84 1.50 55.04
N LEU A 34 -18.52 2.19 55.95
CA LEU A 34 -19.85 2.76 55.73
C LEU A 34 -19.91 3.74 54.53
N LYS A 35 -20.83 3.48 53.60
CA LYS A 35 -21.21 4.37 52.49
C LYS A 35 -22.59 4.96 52.73
N GLU A 36 -22.69 6.29 52.74
CA GLU A 36 -23.91 7.03 53.06
C GLU A 36 -24.61 6.52 54.34
N PRO A 37 -23.95 6.60 55.50
CA PRO A 37 -24.37 5.90 56.72
C PRO A 37 -25.77 6.31 57.20
N ARG A 38 -26.62 5.30 57.46
CA ARG A 38 -27.97 5.41 58.00
C ARG A 38 -28.08 4.68 59.32
N MET A 39 -28.81 5.27 60.25
CA MET A 39 -29.00 4.74 61.59
C MET A 39 -30.45 4.31 61.79
N CYS A 40 -30.66 3.23 62.54
CA CYS A 40 -32.00 2.80 62.93
C CYS A 40 -32.68 3.82 63.88
N ARG A 41 -33.98 3.63 64.10
CA ARG A 41 -34.84 4.66 64.70
C ARG A 41 -34.59 4.89 66.20
N ASN A 42 -34.38 3.85 66.99
CA ASN A 42 -34.27 3.99 68.45
C ASN A 42 -32.91 3.56 69.00
N ASN A 43 -32.08 2.86 68.21
CA ASN A 43 -30.76 2.40 68.62
C ASN A 43 -29.66 3.02 67.74
N GLU A 44 -28.40 2.73 68.08
CA GLU A 44 -27.22 3.28 67.41
C GLU A 44 -26.64 2.37 66.31
N HIS A 45 -27.41 1.41 65.79
CA HIS A 45 -26.97 0.54 64.70
C HIS A 45 -26.90 1.31 63.38
N ILE A 46 -25.72 1.29 62.73
CA ILE A 46 -25.43 2.05 61.51
C ILE A 46 -25.14 1.11 60.34
N PHE A 47 -25.71 1.43 59.19
CA PHE A 47 -25.58 0.65 57.96
C PHE A 47 -25.34 1.55 56.76
N CYS A 48 -24.82 1.01 55.65
CA CYS A 48 -24.83 1.73 54.38
C CYS A 48 -26.27 1.91 53.90
N LEU A 49 -26.60 3.06 53.29
CA LEU A 49 -27.95 3.36 52.79
C LEU A 49 -28.48 2.24 51.87
N ALA A 50 -27.72 1.84 50.86
CA ALA A 50 -28.11 0.80 49.93
C ALA A 50 -28.32 -0.57 50.61
N CYS A 51 -27.44 -0.92 51.56
CA CYS A 51 -27.51 -2.19 52.29
C CYS A 51 -28.79 -2.31 53.11
N ILE A 52 -29.09 -1.31 53.94
CA ILE A 52 -30.28 -1.36 54.78
C ILE A 52 -31.55 -1.21 53.96
N THR A 53 -31.54 -0.38 52.92
CA THR A 53 -32.71 -0.21 52.03
C THR A 53 -33.05 -1.53 51.35
N ARG A 54 -32.06 -2.25 50.82
CA ARG A 54 -32.29 -3.56 50.20
C ARG A 54 -32.82 -4.57 51.23
N ASN A 55 -32.20 -4.65 52.41
CA ASN A 55 -32.66 -5.56 53.45
C ASN A 55 -34.11 -5.28 53.86
N LEU A 56 -34.48 -4.02 54.00
CA LEU A 56 -35.84 -3.61 54.37
C LEU A 56 -36.88 -3.93 53.29
N ASN A 57 -36.48 -3.90 52.03
CA ASN A 57 -37.36 -4.20 50.91
C ASN A 57 -37.49 -5.71 50.62
N GLU A 58 -36.42 -6.48 50.84
CA GLU A 58 -36.34 -7.87 50.38
C GLU A 58 -36.43 -8.90 51.51
N ASN A 59 -35.98 -8.58 52.73
CA ASN A 59 -35.80 -9.57 53.80
C ASN A 59 -36.70 -9.36 55.02
N SER A 60 -36.85 -8.11 55.50
CA SER A 60 -37.54 -7.85 56.77
C SER A 60 -37.91 -6.37 56.96
N GLU A 61 -39.05 -6.06 57.57
CA GLU A 61 -39.41 -4.69 58.00
C GLU A 61 -38.84 -4.33 59.39
N THR A 62 -37.68 -4.89 59.73
CA THR A 62 -37.02 -4.71 61.03
C THR A 62 -35.54 -4.42 60.87
N CYS A 63 -34.95 -3.82 61.90
CA CYS A 63 -33.50 -3.62 62.00
C CYS A 63 -32.78 -4.97 62.14
N PRO A 64 -31.75 -5.28 61.31
CA PRO A 64 -31.02 -6.54 61.38
C PRO A 64 -30.34 -6.85 62.71
N GLU A 65 -30.04 -5.82 63.51
CA GLU A 65 -29.25 -5.95 64.74
C GLU A 65 -30.12 -6.02 66.01
N CYS A 66 -31.16 -5.19 66.10
CA CYS A 66 -32.04 -5.15 67.28
C CYS A 66 -33.44 -5.73 67.07
N ASN A 67 -33.79 -6.14 65.84
CA ASN A 67 -35.11 -6.65 65.47
C ASN A 67 -36.28 -5.68 65.74
N GLU A 68 -36.02 -4.39 65.95
CA GLU A 68 -37.08 -3.38 66.06
C GLU A 68 -37.65 -3.00 64.70
N ASP A 69 -38.94 -2.67 64.66
CA ASP A 69 -39.64 -2.20 63.46
C ASP A 69 -38.90 -1.03 62.82
N LEU A 70 -38.57 -1.20 61.54
CA LEU A 70 -37.81 -0.22 60.78
C LEU A 70 -38.26 -0.25 59.32
N SER A 71 -38.48 0.93 58.76
CA SER A 71 -38.81 1.12 57.36
C SER A 71 -37.84 2.11 56.71
N VAL A 72 -37.77 2.10 55.38
CA VAL A 72 -36.88 3.00 54.63
C VAL A 72 -37.15 4.47 54.97
N ASP A 73 -38.41 4.85 55.17
CA ASP A 73 -38.82 6.22 55.52
C ASP A 73 -38.46 6.63 56.96
N THR A 74 -38.28 5.65 57.85
CA THR A 74 -37.99 5.91 59.28
C THR A 74 -36.50 5.88 59.59
N LEU A 75 -35.65 5.62 58.60
CA LEU A 75 -34.18 5.65 58.72
C LEU A 75 -33.68 7.06 59.05
N ARG A 76 -32.85 7.14 60.10
CA ARG A 76 -32.20 8.40 60.50
C ARG A 76 -30.87 8.56 59.78
N ARG A 77 -30.44 9.81 59.62
CA ARG A 77 -29.05 10.10 59.22
C ARG A 77 -28.12 9.76 60.38
N ALA A 78 -26.93 9.25 60.07
CA ALA A 78 -25.92 9.01 61.10
C ALA A 78 -25.50 10.31 61.82
N PRO A 79 -25.02 10.22 63.08
CA PRO A 79 -24.49 11.35 63.83
C PRO A 79 -23.41 12.11 63.06
N ARG A 80 -23.31 13.42 63.30
CA ARG A 80 -22.31 14.28 62.63
C ARG A 80 -20.88 13.82 62.87
N LEU A 81 -20.59 13.28 64.05
CA LEU A 81 -19.24 12.78 64.38
C LEU A 81 -18.80 11.66 63.42
N VAL A 82 -19.70 10.71 63.13
CA VAL A 82 -19.44 9.61 62.19
C VAL A 82 -19.18 10.16 60.79
N ASN A 83 -20.05 11.07 60.31
CA ASN A 83 -19.88 11.67 58.99
C ASN A 83 -18.59 12.50 58.89
N ASN A 84 -18.26 13.29 59.92
CA ASN A 84 -17.03 14.08 59.94
C ASN A 84 -15.79 13.19 59.88
N TYR A 85 -15.76 12.11 60.66
CA TYR A 85 -14.66 11.14 60.62
C TYR A 85 -14.51 10.52 59.23
N LEU A 86 -15.60 9.99 58.67
CA LEU A 86 -15.60 9.36 57.34
C LEU A 86 -15.14 10.35 56.26
N SER A 87 -15.60 11.60 56.30
CA SER A 87 -15.23 12.64 55.34
C SER A 87 -13.72 12.94 55.31
N GLU A 88 -13.03 12.84 56.44
CA GLU A 88 -11.59 13.10 56.57
C GLU A 88 -10.71 11.94 56.09
N LEU A 89 -11.29 10.73 55.97
CA LEU A 89 -10.57 9.55 55.50
C LEU A 89 -10.05 9.76 54.07
N LYS A 90 -8.85 9.25 53.82
CA LYS A 90 -8.22 9.29 52.50
C LYS A 90 -8.39 7.96 51.79
N ILE A 91 -8.98 8.00 50.61
CA ILE A 91 -9.33 6.84 49.78
C ILE A 91 -8.67 6.97 48.39
N LYS A 92 -8.27 5.84 47.80
CA LYS A 92 -7.86 5.76 46.39
C LYS A 92 -9.01 6.15 45.48
N CYS A 93 -8.71 6.91 44.43
CA CYS A 93 -9.64 7.20 43.35
C CYS A 93 -10.26 5.91 42.75
N ASP A 94 -11.53 5.98 42.30
CA ASP A 94 -12.19 4.86 41.60
C ASP A 94 -11.43 4.44 40.33
N PHE A 95 -10.71 5.37 39.71
CA PHE A 95 -9.91 5.14 38.51
C PHE A 95 -8.44 4.78 38.83
N ALA A 96 -8.14 4.29 40.03
CA ALA A 96 -6.79 3.83 40.39
C ALA A 96 -6.30 2.69 39.48
N SER A 97 -7.19 1.78 39.08
CA SER A 97 -6.89 0.70 38.11
C SER A 97 -6.51 1.23 36.72
N ARG A 98 -6.95 2.44 36.37
CA ARG A 98 -6.59 3.14 35.12
C ARG A 98 -5.33 4.01 35.24
N GLY A 99 -4.72 4.04 36.42
CA GLY A 99 -3.45 4.71 36.68
C GLY A 99 -3.54 5.97 37.55
N CYS A 100 -4.71 6.33 38.09
CA CYS A 100 -4.79 7.47 39.01
C CYS A 100 -4.05 7.16 40.34
N PRO A 101 -2.98 7.90 40.69
CA PRO A 101 -2.19 7.61 41.90
C PRO A 101 -2.73 8.27 43.17
N GLU A 102 -3.77 9.10 43.04
CA GLU A 102 -4.20 10.02 44.10
C GLU A 102 -4.97 9.31 45.22
N PHE A 103 -4.60 9.66 46.46
CA PHE A 103 -5.41 9.42 47.65
C PHE A 103 -6.07 10.74 48.07
N ILE A 104 -7.38 10.79 47.96
CA ILE A 104 -8.19 11.99 48.19
C ILE A 104 -9.09 11.81 49.40
N ARG A 105 -9.52 12.92 49.99
CA ARG A 105 -10.52 12.88 51.05
C ARG A 105 -11.83 12.29 50.53
N LEU A 106 -12.48 11.44 51.32
CA LEU A 106 -13.70 10.75 50.92
C LEU A 106 -14.81 11.73 50.52
N GLU A 107 -14.94 12.87 51.21
CA GLU A 107 -15.90 13.94 50.85
C GLU A 107 -15.69 14.51 49.44
N ALA A 108 -14.46 14.43 48.92
CA ALA A 108 -14.09 14.96 47.61
C ALA A 108 -14.05 13.88 46.52
N LEU A 109 -14.34 12.61 46.84
CA LEU A 109 -14.23 11.48 45.91
C LEU A 109 -15.08 11.68 44.65
N GLU A 110 -16.36 12.06 44.81
CA GLU A 110 -17.27 12.28 43.70
C GLU A 110 -16.80 13.44 42.81
N THR A 111 -16.45 14.58 43.42
CA THR A 111 -15.98 15.76 42.67
C THR A 111 -14.65 15.52 41.96
N HIS A 112 -13.75 14.73 42.56
CA HIS A 112 -12.53 14.28 41.90
C HIS A 112 -12.86 13.35 40.73
N GLY A 113 -13.76 12.38 40.89
CA GLY A 113 -14.13 11.43 39.84
C GLY A 113 -14.56 12.14 38.54
N LEU A 114 -15.39 13.18 38.65
CA LEU A 114 -15.83 14.01 37.51
C LEU A 114 -14.68 14.74 36.80
N ASN A 115 -13.64 15.10 37.54
CA ASN A 115 -12.51 15.90 37.06
C ASN A 115 -11.23 15.09 36.83
N CYS A 116 -11.21 13.81 37.19
CA CYS A 116 -10.03 12.95 37.13
C CYS A 116 -9.57 12.78 35.68
N GLY A 117 -8.28 13.00 35.44
CA GLY A 117 -7.66 12.81 34.12
C GLY A 117 -7.66 11.35 33.66
N PHE A 118 -7.75 10.40 34.59
CA PHE A 118 -7.81 8.96 34.32
C PHE A 118 -9.25 8.44 34.19
N SER A 119 -10.26 9.32 34.32
CA SER A 119 -11.64 8.91 34.06
C SER A 119 -11.80 8.50 32.59
N PRO A 120 -12.56 7.42 32.31
CA PRO A 120 -12.76 6.92 30.96
C PRO A 120 -13.61 7.89 30.13
N VAL A 121 -13.17 8.13 28.90
CA VAL A 121 -13.91 8.89 27.88
C VAL A 121 -13.81 8.18 26.54
N LEU A 122 -14.82 8.35 25.69
CA LEU A 122 -14.79 7.85 24.33
C LEU A 122 -14.00 8.81 23.43
N CYS A 123 -13.26 8.24 22.47
CA CYS A 123 -12.64 8.99 21.39
C CYS A 123 -13.69 9.72 20.54
N SER A 124 -13.44 10.99 20.20
CA SER A 124 -14.36 11.82 19.41
C SER A 124 -14.24 11.61 17.89
N ASN A 125 -13.23 10.86 17.42
CA ASN A 125 -13.10 10.53 16.00
C ASN A 125 -14.19 9.53 15.60
N GLU A 126 -14.85 9.81 14.47
CA GLU A 126 -15.88 8.93 13.89
C GLU A 126 -15.33 7.50 13.71
N GLU A 127 -16.16 6.49 13.97
CA GLU A 127 -15.82 5.06 13.87
C GLU A 127 -14.77 4.53 14.87
N CYS A 128 -14.12 5.37 15.69
CA CYS A 128 -13.14 4.87 16.64
C CYS A 128 -13.78 4.13 17.82
N GLY A 129 -14.68 4.80 18.57
CA GLY A 129 -15.37 4.22 19.73
C GLY A 129 -14.49 3.73 20.89
N LEU A 130 -13.17 3.95 20.83
CA LEU A 130 -12.22 3.47 21.83
C LEU A 130 -12.38 4.25 23.14
N GLU A 131 -12.44 3.53 24.26
CA GLU A 131 -12.42 4.11 25.60
C GLU A 131 -10.98 4.37 26.04
N ILE A 132 -10.67 5.64 26.31
CA ILE A 132 -9.35 6.12 26.68
C ILE A 132 -9.43 7.00 27.92
N ASN A 133 -8.29 7.30 28.54
CA ASN A 133 -8.26 8.23 29.67
C ASN A 133 -8.50 9.67 29.19
N LYS A 134 -9.26 10.45 29.96
CA LYS A 134 -9.60 11.85 29.67
C LYS A 134 -8.38 12.73 29.36
N GLN A 135 -7.28 12.55 30.08
CA GLN A 135 -6.05 13.32 29.89
C GLN A 135 -5.35 12.98 28.56
N ASP A 136 -5.48 11.75 28.09
CA ASP A 136 -4.79 11.23 26.90
C ASP A 136 -5.60 11.48 25.61
N ARG A 137 -6.85 11.95 25.75
CA ARG A 137 -7.79 12.10 24.63
C ARG A 137 -7.24 12.95 23.50
N ALA A 138 -6.66 14.10 23.80
CA ALA A 138 -6.14 15.00 22.77
C ALA A 138 -5.00 14.37 21.97
N HIS A 139 -4.05 13.72 22.65
CA HIS A 139 -2.94 13.02 21.99
C HIS A 139 -3.44 11.84 21.17
N HIS A 140 -4.36 11.03 21.72
CA HIS A 140 -4.97 9.95 20.97
C HIS A 140 -5.66 10.47 19.70
N GLU A 141 -6.57 11.44 19.81
CA GLU A 141 -7.37 11.93 18.68
C GLU A 141 -6.54 12.56 17.56
N THR A 142 -5.39 13.16 17.89
CA THR A 142 -4.57 13.94 16.94
C THR A 142 -3.36 13.20 16.40
N GLU A 143 -2.78 12.27 17.17
CA GLU A 143 -1.49 11.65 16.82
C GLU A 143 -1.56 10.12 16.71
N VAL A 144 -2.40 9.47 17.52
CA VAL A 144 -2.40 7.99 17.63
C VAL A 144 -3.57 7.36 16.88
N CYS A 145 -4.77 7.93 16.98
CA CYS A 145 -6.00 7.35 16.48
C CYS A 145 -5.91 7.07 14.98
N GLU A 146 -6.26 5.84 14.58
CA GLU A 146 -6.27 5.41 13.18
C GLU A 146 -7.37 6.11 12.37
N TYR A 147 -8.46 6.49 13.03
CA TYR A 147 -9.60 7.18 12.44
C TYR A 147 -9.44 8.72 12.42
N ARG A 148 -8.26 9.24 12.76
CA ARG A 148 -8.00 10.69 12.75
C ARG A 148 -8.03 11.24 11.33
N ARG A 149 -8.61 12.42 11.16
CA ARG A 149 -8.60 13.13 9.86
C ARG A 149 -7.32 13.95 9.73
N VAL A 150 -6.44 13.54 8.81
CA VAL A 150 -5.20 14.28 8.52
C VAL A 150 -5.48 15.34 7.44
N LYS A 151 -5.08 16.59 7.70
CA LYS A 151 -5.14 17.65 6.68
C LYS A 151 -4.03 17.43 5.66
N CYS A 152 -4.39 17.23 4.40
CA CYS A 152 -3.41 17.17 3.33
C CYS A 152 -2.83 18.58 3.09
N HIS A 153 -1.50 18.72 3.17
CA HIS A 153 -0.82 20.01 2.99
C HIS A 153 -0.69 20.39 1.50
N ASP A 154 -0.71 19.42 0.59
CA ASP A 154 -0.38 19.60 -0.83
C ASP A 154 -1.54 19.24 -1.79
N CYS A 155 -2.75 19.00 -1.27
CA CYS A 155 -3.88 18.60 -2.13
C CYS A 155 -4.30 19.70 -3.11
N GLY A 156 -4.08 20.98 -2.80
CA GLY A 156 -4.46 22.08 -3.70
C GLY A 156 -3.71 22.07 -5.02
N GLN A 157 -2.39 21.90 -4.97
CA GLN A 157 -1.54 21.83 -6.16
C GLN A 157 -1.81 20.55 -6.96
N ILE A 158 -2.02 19.43 -6.25
CA ILE A 158 -2.34 18.14 -6.87
C ILE A 158 -3.69 18.22 -7.60
N HIS A 159 -4.71 18.85 -7.01
CA HIS A 159 -6.03 18.97 -7.63
C HIS A 159 -6.00 19.87 -8.89
N GLU A 160 -5.20 20.94 -8.87
CA GLU A 160 -4.98 21.83 -10.02
C GLU A 160 -4.17 21.15 -11.13
N LEU A 161 -3.10 20.43 -10.77
CA LEU A 161 -2.33 19.60 -11.70
C LEU A 161 -3.22 18.52 -12.34
N VAL A 162 -4.03 17.80 -11.56
CA VAL A 162 -4.96 16.80 -12.07
C VAL A 162 -6.01 17.43 -12.99
N GLY A 163 -6.55 18.60 -12.64
CA GLY A 163 -7.49 19.35 -13.47
C GLY A 163 -6.89 19.72 -14.84
N THR A 164 -5.71 20.33 -14.85
CA THR A 164 -5.01 20.72 -16.09
C THR A 164 -4.57 19.51 -16.93
N THR A 165 -4.24 18.40 -16.28
CA THR A 165 -3.86 17.16 -16.96
C THR A 165 -5.08 16.54 -17.65
N ASN A 166 -6.24 16.50 -16.99
CA ASN A 166 -7.49 15.99 -17.57
C ASN A 166 -7.92 16.82 -18.78
N GLU A 167 -7.81 18.15 -18.72
CA GLU A 167 -8.12 19.03 -19.85
C GLU A 167 -7.21 18.75 -21.06
N LYS A 168 -5.90 18.59 -20.83
CA LYS A 168 -4.93 18.21 -21.87
C LYS A 168 -5.21 16.83 -22.47
N VAL A 169 -5.64 15.86 -21.64
CA VAL A 169 -6.01 14.51 -22.09
C VAL A 169 -7.21 14.56 -23.03
N GLU A 170 -8.23 15.38 -22.73
CA GLU A 170 -9.39 15.53 -23.61
C GLU A 170 -9.04 16.19 -24.94
N VAL A 171 -8.18 17.22 -24.94
CA VAL A 171 -7.67 17.83 -26.18
C VAL A 171 -6.87 16.82 -27.01
N LEU A 172 -6.00 16.02 -26.38
CA LEU A 172 -5.24 14.97 -27.06
C LEU A 172 -6.14 13.89 -27.67
N LYS A 173 -7.18 13.46 -26.95
CA LYS A 173 -8.17 12.50 -27.49
C LYS A 173 -8.85 13.05 -28.73
N GLU A 174 -9.25 14.31 -28.73
CA GLU A 174 -9.94 14.91 -29.88
C GLU A 174 -9.00 15.08 -31.08
N ASN A 175 -7.76 15.52 -30.83
CA ASN A 175 -6.72 15.57 -31.86
C ASN A 175 -6.46 14.19 -32.47
N MET A 176 -6.36 13.15 -31.65
CA MET A 176 -6.13 11.78 -32.11
C MET A 176 -7.30 11.25 -32.94
N LYS A 177 -8.56 11.60 -32.59
CA LYS A 177 -9.74 11.29 -33.44
C LYS A 177 -9.68 12.00 -34.78
N GLN A 178 -9.28 13.27 -34.81
CA GLN A 178 -9.15 14.03 -36.04
C GLN A 178 -8.07 13.45 -36.96
N GLU A 179 -6.92 13.09 -36.40
CA GLU A 179 -5.84 12.43 -37.15
C GLU A 179 -6.29 11.06 -37.68
N PHE A 180 -7.04 10.28 -36.89
CA PHE A 180 -7.59 9.01 -37.37
C PHE A 180 -8.57 9.18 -38.55
N LYS A 181 -9.40 10.23 -38.52
CA LYS A 181 -10.27 10.58 -39.66
C LYS A 181 -9.48 10.94 -40.91
N LYS A 182 -8.39 11.72 -40.78
CA LYS A 182 -7.49 12.05 -41.90
C LYS A 182 -6.83 10.79 -42.46
N PHE A 183 -6.35 9.89 -41.58
CA PHE A 183 -5.75 8.62 -41.98
C PHE A 183 -6.72 7.75 -42.79
N GLU A 184 -8.01 7.70 -42.41
CA GLU A 184 -9.03 6.97 -43.17
C GLU A 184 -9.27 7.54 -44.57
N VAL A 185 -9.14 8.85 -44.77
CA VAL A 185 -9.16 9.47 -46.11
C VAL A 185 -7.95 9.03 -46.93
N VAL A 186 -6.75 9.16 -46.37
CA VAL A 186 -5.49 8.74 -47.04
C VAL A 186 -5.53 7.26 -47.41
N LYS A 187 -6.07 6.41 -46.54
CA LYS A 187 -6.24 4.97 -46.79
C LYS A 187 -7.15 4.70 -48.00
N LYS A 188 -8.21 5.48 -48.18
CA LYS A 188 -9.08 5.39 -49.37
C LYS A 188 -8.33 5.82 -50.63
N ASP A 189 -7.58 6.91 -50.56
CA ASP A 189 -6.79 7.41 -51.70
C ASP A 189 -5.72 6.40 -52.12
N VAL A 190 -5.01 5.79 -51.16
CA VAL A 190 -4.03 4.73 -51.43
C VAL A 190 -4.68 3.53 -52.11
N LYS A 191 -5.89 3.14 -51.68
CA LYS A 191 -6.64 2.05 -52.33
C LYS A 191 -7.01 2.41 -53.78
N TYR A 192 -7.50 3.61 -54.01
CA TYR A 192 -7.84 4.12 -55.34
C TYR A 192 -6.62 4.16 -56.27
N VAL A 193 -5.50 4.69 -55.79
CA VAL A 193 -4.23 4.72 -56.54
C VAL A 193 -3.77 3.31 -56.87
N LYS A 194 -3.85 2.37 -55.93
CA LYS A 194 -3.48 0.96 -56.16
C LYS A 194 -4.35 0.31 -57.25
N GLU A 195 -5.65 0.55 -57.25
CA GLU A 195 -6.57 0.05 -58.26
C GLU A 195 -6.24 0.62 -59.65
N ASN A 196 -5.99 1.92 -59.75
CA ASN A 196 -5.62 2.55 -61.03
C ASN A 196 -4.24 2.11 -61.52
N LEU A 197 -3.26 1.96 -60.64
CA LEU A 197 -1.94 1.44 -60.98
C LEU A 197 -2.05 0.03 -61.59
N SER A 198 -2.97 -0.80 -61.09
CA SER A 198 -3.22 -2.13 -61.65
C SER A 198 -3.78 -2.07 -63.08
N LYS A 199 -4.64 -1.09 -63.39
CA LYS A 199 -5.17 -0.87 -64.74
C LYS A 199 -4.08 -0.40 -65.69
N VAL A 200 -3.28 0.59 -65.28
CA VAL A 200 -2.15 1.08 -66.07
C VAL A 200 -1.17 -0.05 -66.37
N ASN A 201 -0.83 -0.88 -65.39
CA ASN A 201 0.07 -2.02 -65.60
C ASN A 201 -0.48 -3.03 -66.62
N LYS A 202 -1.80 -3.27 -66.65
CA LYS A 202 -2.43 -4.11 -67.68
C LYS A 202 -2.31 -3.49 -69.06
N ASN A 203 -2.65 -2.21 -69.20
CA ASN A 203 -2.55 -1.49 -70.47
C ASN A 203 -1.10 -1.47 -70.99
N VAL A 204 -0.12 -1.26 -70.09
CA VAL A 204 1.31 -1.31 -70.43
C VAL A 204 1.72 -2.72 -70.89
N ALA A 205 1.19 -3.77 -70.27
CA ALA A 205 1.45 -5.14 -70.70
C ALA A 205 0.89 -5.41 -72.11
N GLU A 206 -0.33 -4.96 -72.38
CA GLU A 206 -0.97 -5.07 -73.71
C GLU A 206 -0.19 -4.28 -74.77
N LEU A 207 0.19 -3.03 -74.48
CA LEU A 207 1.04 -2.20 -75.34
C LEU A 207 2.40 -2.84 -75.62
N LYS A 208 3.00 -3.54 -74.64
CA LYS A 208 4.24 -4.28 -74.86
C LYS A 208 4.06 -5.42 -75.85
N VAL A 209 2.93 -6.15 -75.77
CA VAL A 209 2.61 -7.24 -76.70
C VAL A 209 2.39 -6.70 -78.11
N THR A 210 1.66 -5.60 -78.27
CA THR A 210 1.46 -5.00 -79.60
C THR A 210 2.77 -4.46 -80.18
N MET A 211 3.62 -3.85 -79.35
CA MET A 211 4.95 -3.38 -79.77
C MET A 211 5.84 -4.53 -80.26
N THR A 212 5.91 -5.66 -79.54
CA THR A 212 6.68 -6.82 -80.00
C THR A 212 6.13 -7.41 -81.28
N GLN A 213 4.80 -7.46 -81.46
CA GLN A 213 4.20 -7.89 -82.72
C GLN A 213 4.55 -6.96 -83.89
N ILE A 214 4.59 -5.65 -83.67
CA ILE A 214 4.99 -4.66 -84.69
C ILE A 214 6.47 -4.86 -85.05
N LEU A 215 7.37 -4.97 -84.06
CA LEU A 215 8.79 -5.22 -84.29
C LEU A 215 9.02 -6.52 -85.09
N GLN A 216 8.25 -7.57 -84.78
CA GLN A 216 8.32 -8.84 -85.50
C GLN A 216 7.83 -8.72 -86.95
N LYS A 217 6.77 -7.94 -87.20
CA LYS A 217 6.29 -7.64 -88.55
C LYS A 217 7.31 -6.83 -89.36
N LEU A 218 7.97 -5.84 -88.75
CA LEU A 218 9.02 -5.05 -89.39
C LEU A 218 10.23 -5.92 -89.76
N ASN A 219 10.67 -6.81 -88.87
CA ASN A 219 11.76 -7.75 -89.13
C ASN A 219 11.42 -8.72 -90.29
N ASN A 220 10.17 -9.20 -90.35
CA ASN A 220 9.71 -10.04 -91.46
C ASN A 220 9.67 -9.28 -92.81
N LEU A 221 9.34 -7.98 -92.80
CA LEU A 221 9.39 -7.14 -94.01
C LEU A 221 10.84 -6.86 -94.44
N GLU A 222 11.75 -6.67 -93.49
CA GLU A 222 13.19 -6.51 -93.74
C GLU A 222 13.79 -7.77 -94.39
N MET A 223 13.34 -8.97 -93.97
CA MET A 223 13.68 -10.26 -94.60
C MET A 223 13.11 -10.42 -96.02
N MET A 224 12.11 -9.64 -96.43
CA MET A 224 11.55 -9.66 -97.80
C MET A 224 12.27 -8.69 -98.75
N VAL A 225 12.86 -7.61 -98.25
CA VAL A 225 13.59 -6.61 -99.06
C VAL A 225 15.01 -7.08 -99.41
N ASN A 226 15.63 -7.92 -98.58
CA ASN A 226 16.95 -8.48 -98.84
C ASN A 226 16.87 -9.88 -99.51
N SER A 227 16.59 -9.91 -100.81
CA SER A 227 16.85 -11.09 -101.65
C SER A 227 18.30 -11.05 -102.16
N PRO A 228 19.15 -12.07 -101.90
CA PRO A 228 20.49 -12.12 -102.49
C PRO A 228 20.43 -12.62 -103.94
N SER A 229 21.00 -11.84 -104.88
CA SER A 229 21.32 -12.31 -106.24
C SER A 229 22.49 -13.32 -106.22
N PRO A 230 22.58 -14.24 -107.21
CA PRO A 230 23.54 -15.32 -107.19
C PRO A 230 24.86 -14.97 -107.91
N MET A 231 26.01 -15.19 -107.27
CA MET A 231 27.27 -15.50 -107.97
C MET A 231 28.12 -16.49 -107.17
N LYS A 232 28.59 -17.53 -107.88
CA LYS A 232 29.59 -18.54 -107.50
C LYS A 232 31.03 -17.99 -107.75
N PRO A 233 32.11 -18.81 -107.68
CA PRO A 233 32.67 -19.58 -106.56
C PRO A 233 34.18 -19.23 -106.35
N ASN A 234 34.84 -19.73 -105.30
CA ASN A 234 35.91 -20.75 -105.40
C ASN A 234 36.82 -20.87 -104.14
N ALA A 235 37.09 -22.14 -103.85
CA ALA A 235 38.17 -22.86 -103.16
C ALA A 235 39.17 -22.22 -102.15
N GLY A 236 39.40 -23.01 -101.11
CA GLY A 236 40.69 -23.23 -100.42
C GLY A 236 40.67 -22.83 -98.96
N ALA A 237 41.14 -23.58 -97.95
CA ALA A 237 41.64 -24.94 -97.80
C ALA A 237 41.77 -25.20 -96.26
N MET A 238 41.64 -26.46 -95.80
CA MET A 238 42.37 -27.11 -94.67
C MET A 238 42.34 -26.47 -93.25
N LEU A 239 42.21 -27.13 -92.08
CA LEU A 239 42.23 -28.51 -91.55
C LEU A 239 41.73 -28.43 -90.04
N PRO A 240 41.63 -29.53 -89.24
CA PRO A 240 40.50 -29.72 -88.32
C PRO A 240 40.83 -29.84 -86.82
N GLY A 241 39.74 -29.87 -86.03
CA GLY A 241 39.67 -30.37 -84.66
C GLY A 241 39.49 -29.24 -83.64
N THR A 242 38.58 -29.27 -82.66
CA THR A 242 38.17 -30.45 -81.90
C THR A 242 37.05 -30.14 -80.86
N TYR A 243 36.04 -31.03 -80.77
CA TYR A 243 35.20 -31.46 -79.61
C TYR A 243 34.38 -30.47 -78.73
N GLY A 244 33.08 -30.78 -78.61
CA GLY A 244 32.26 -30.71 -77.36
C GLY A 244 31.42 -29.43 -77.14
N SER A 245 30.12 -29.39 -77.46
CA SER A 245 28.94 -29.79 -76.66
C SER A 245 28.75 -28.98 -75.35
N VAL A 246 27.59 -28.47 -74.92
CA VAL A 246 26.17 -28.52 -75.33
C VAL A 246 25.41 -27.47 -74.45
N SER A 247 24.38 -26.84 -75.03
CA SER A 247 23.17 -26.20 -74.44
C SER A 247 23.21 -25.23 -73.23
N MET A 248 22.78 -23.98 -73.49
CA MET A 248 21.56 -23.27 -72.98
C MET A 248 20.64 -24.00 -71.97
N PRO A 249 19.74 -23.35 -71.16
CA PRO A 249 19.19 -21.99 -71.31
C PRO A 249 18.85 -21.19 -70.01
N THR A 250 18.43 -19.93 -70.23
CA THR A 250 17.32 -19.13 -69.63
C THR A 250 16.96 -19.12 -68.14
N SER A 251 16.89 -17.88 -67.64
CA SER A 251 15.72 -17.23 -66.99
C SER A 251 15.27 -17.66 -65.58
N ALA A 252 15.58 -16.79 -64.63
CA ALA A 252 14.61 -15.97 -63.89
C ALA A 252 13.36 -16.63 -63.24
N LEU A 253 13.44 -16.68 -61.91
CA LEU A 253 12.56 -16.04 -60.91
C LEU A 253 11.20 -16.65 -60.50
N ARG A 254 11.06 -16.66 -59.16
CA ARG A 254 9.85 -16.64 -58.29
C ARG A 254 9.11 -17.98 -58.12
N ASN A 255 8.48 -18.33 -57.00
CA ASN A 255 7.77 -17.52 -56.02
C ASN A 255 7.41 -18.31 -54.73
N THR A 256 7.34 -17.61 -53.60
CA THR A 256 6.37 -17.69 -52.46
C THR A 256 6.10 -18.95 -51.61
N ARG A 257 6.32 -18.75 -50.29
CA ARG A 257 5.46 -18.94 -49.09
C ARG A 257 4.97 -20.34 -48.67
N TYR A 258 5.33 -20.80 -47.47
CA TYR A 258 4.60 -20.74 -46.17
C TYR A 258 5.18 -21.77 -45.18
N ALA A 259 5.44 -21.37 -43.92
CA ALA A 259 5.26 -22.12 -42.65
C ALA A 259 6.22 -21.63 -41.53
N TRP A 260 5.68 -21.41 -40.31
CA TRP A 260 6.37 -21.15 -39.02
C TRP A 260 6.33 -22.46 -38.15
N PRO A 261 6.90 -22.55 -36.93
CA PRO A 261 8.30 -22.37 -36.51
C PRO A 261 8.83 -23.48 -35.51
N SER A 262 10.14 -23.42 -35.20
CA SER A 262 10.86 -23.90 -33.98
C SER A 262 11.18 -25.39 -33.80
N PRO A 263 12.20 -25.80 -32.98
CA PRO A 263 12.96 -25.01 -31.98
C PRO A 263 14.50 -25.09 -32.00
N ALA A 264 15.10 -24.08 -31.34
CA ALA A 264 16.33 -24.05 -30.53
C ALA A 264 17.60 -24.80 -30.98
N THR A 265 18.75 -24.10 -30.98
CA THR A 265 19.75 -24.19 -29.89
C THR A 265 20.84 -23.11 -30.08
N ILE A 266 20.91 -22.20 -29.10
CA ILE A 266 22.09 -21.61 -28.43
C ILE A 266 23.44 -21.73 -29.17
N ASN A 267 24.09 -20.59 -29.51
CA ASN A 267 25.26 -20.18 -28.72
C ASN A 267 25.75 -18.73 -28.88
N HIS A 268 26.07 -18.17 -27.71
CA HIS A 268 26.94 -17.06 -27.32
C HIS A 268 27.30 -15.93 -28.28
N GLY A 269 26.87 -14.71 -27.89
CA GLY A 269 27.38 -13.44 -28.39
C GLY A 269 27.46 -12.40 -27.26
N ARG A 270 28.68 -12.15 -26.80
CA ARG A 270 29.18 -11.08 -25.93
C ARG A 270 28.74 -9.70 -26.43
N VAL A 271 28.20 -8.82 -25.56
CA VAL A 271 28.12 -7.36 -25.85
C VAL A 271 28.52 -6.54 -24.62
N ARG A 272 29.41 -5.58 -24.89
CA ARG A 272 29.99 -4.57 -24.00
C ARG A 272 29.02 -3.39 -23.77
N ASN A 273 29.27 -2.67 -22.68
CA ASN A 273 29.02 -1.23 -22.45
C ASN A 273 27.58 -0.72 -22.61
N ILE A 274 26.95 -0.41 -21.47
CA ILE A 274 25.84 0.54 -21.38
C ILE A 274 26.24 1.66 -20.42
N ARG A 275 26.03 2.90 -20.85
CA ARG A 275 26.28 4.18 -20.14
C ARG A 275 25.36 4.30 -18.90
N PRO A 276 25.75 5.12 -17.89
CA PRO A 276 24.98 5.26 -16.66
C PRO A 276 23.72 6.08 -16.92
N GLY A 277 22.57 5.41 -16.83
CA GLY A 277 21.25 6.02 -17.00
C GLY A 277 20.32 5.10 -17.78
N GLN A 278 19.32 4.56 -17.09
CA GLN A 278 18.30 3.61 -17.56
C GLN A 278 18.72 2.13 -17.52
N HIS A 279 18.41 1.49 -16.39
CA HIS A 279 18.18 0.04 -16.35
C HIS A 279 16.92 -0.20 -15.53
N LEU A 280 15.76 0.10 -16.12
CA LEU A 280 14.47 -0.34 -15.57
C LEU A 280 14.63 -1.81 -15.17
N LEU A 281 14.55 -2.11 -13.87
CA LEU A 281 14.55 -3.47 -13.38
C LEU A 281 13.29 -4.11 -13.96
N ASN A 282 13.45 -4.86 -15.06
CA ASN A 282 12.36 -5.65 -15.59
C ASN A 282 12.23 -6.88 -14.68
N PRO A 283 11.11 -7.07 -13.94
CA PRO A 283 10.94 -8.19 -13.01
C PRO A 283 11.20 -9.55 -13.68
N SER A 284 10.92 -9.64 -14.99
CA SER A 284 11.16 -10.82 -15.82
C SER A 284 12.64 -11.19 -15.99
N VAL A 285 13.57 -10.23 -15.90
CA VAL A 285 15.02 -10.47 -16.01
C VAL A 285 15.62 -10.89 -14.67
N LEU A 286 15.11 -10.33 -13.57
CA LEU A 286 15.45 -10.75 -12.20
C LEU A 286 15.07 -12.21 -11.94
N ALA A 287 13.86 -12.63 -12.36
CA ALA A 287 13.39 -14.00 -12.15
C ALA A 287 14.18 -15.08 -12.92
N GLN A 288 14.92 -14.69 -13.97
CA GLN A 288 15.71 -15.60 -14.82
C GLN A 288 17.20 -15.66 -14.44
N ALA A 289 17.67 -14.73 -13.61
CA ALA A 289 19.06 -14.64 -13.17
C ALA A 289 19.35 -15.62 -12.02
N SER A 290 20.61 -16.06 -11.88
CA SER A 290 21.02 -16.92 -10.77
C SER A 290 20.94 -16.15 -9.42
N PRO A 291 20.74 -16.82 -8.27
CA PRO A 291 20.66 -16.14 -6.97
C PRO A 291 21.79 -15.13 -6.65
N PRO A 292 23.08 -15.40 -6.97
CA PRO A 292 24.14 -14.41 -6.77
C PRO A 292 24.01 -13.20 -7.74
N ASP A 293 23.62 -13.43 -8.99
CA ASP A 293 23.44 -12.35 -9.98
C ASP A 293 22.27 -11.42 -9.60
N GLN A 294 21.20 -11.97 -9.03
CA GLN A 294 20.06 -11.20 -8.53
C GLN A 294 20.50 -10.19 -7.46
N LYS A 295 21.31 -10.64 -6.49
CA LYS A 295 21.84 -9.77 -5.43
C LYS A 295 22.76 -8.68 -5.98
N GLN A 296 23.57 -9.00 -6.99
CA GLN A 296 24.40 -8.00 -7.66
C GLN A 296 23.55 -6.93 -8.34
N MET A 297 22.51 -7.32 -9.09
CA MET A 297 21.61 -6.38 -9.77
C MET A 297 20.84 -5.49 -8.80
N LEU A 298 20.43 -6.02 -7.65
CA LEU A 298 19.78 -5.25 -6.58
C LEU A 298 20.78 -4.30 -5.89
N GLY A 299 22.02 -4.73 -5.68
CA GLY A 299 23.09 -3.92 -5.11
C GLY A 299 23.44 -2.70 -5.94
N GLU A 300 23.54 -2.86 -7.26
CA GLU A 300 23.77 -1.75 -8.21
C GLU A 300 22.65 -0.69 -8.19
N ARG A 301 21.46 -1.07 -7.72
CA ARG A 301 20.28 -0.20 -7.63
C ARG A 301 20.14 0.47 -6.27
N LEU A 302 20.43 -0.26 -5.21
CA LEU A 302 20.37 0.25 -3.84
C LEU A 302 21.53 1.22 -3.55
N PHE A 303 22.74 0.92 -4.04
CA PHE A 303 23.94 1.69 -3.70
C PHE A 303 23.81 3.20 -4.03
N PRO A 304 23.36 3.63 -5.23
CA PRO A 304 23.23 5.05 -5.53
C PRO A 304 22.16 5.77 -4.70
N LEU A 305 21.15 5.05 -4.21
CA LEU A 305 20.11 5.60 -3.34
C LEU A 305 20.65 5.83 -1.92
N ILE A 306 21.42 4.88 -1.41
CA ILE A 306 22.05 4.96 -0.09
C ILE A 306 23.20 5.96 -0.10
N GLN A 307 23.96 6.05 -1.19
CA GLN A 307 25.08 7.00 -1.32
C GLN A 307 24.61 8.46 -1.29
N GLN A 308 23.38 8.76 -1.69
CA GLN A 308 22.81 10.10 -1.58
C GLN A 308 22.55 10.52 -0.13
N THR A 309 22.26 9.57 0.76
CA THR A 309 21.92 9.85 2.16
C THR A 309 23.11 9.63 3.11
N HIS A 310 23.92 8.59 2.87
CA HIS A 310 25.05 8.21 3.71
C HIS A 310 26.29 7.85 2.88
N PRO A 311 27.00 8.83 2.30
CA PRO A 311 28.12 8.59 1.37
C PRO A 311 29.27 7.78 1.99
N ASP A 312 29.60 8.01 3.27
CA ASP A 312 30.73 7.37 3.94
C ASP A 312 30.48 5.90 4.33
N LEU A 313 29.21 5.53 4.53
CA LEU A 313 28.80 4.20 4.98
C LEU A 313 28.08 3.39 3.89
N ALA A 314 27.89 3.97 2.69
CA ALA A 314 27.07 3.40 1.62
C ALA A 314 27.46 1.96 1.25
N GLY A 315 28.76 1.66 1.16
CA GLY A 315 29.23 0.32 0.82
C GLY A 315 28.88 -0.73 1.90
N LYS A 316 29.05 -0.38 3.18
CA LYS A 316 28.76 -1.28 4.31
C LYS A 316 27.26 -1.49 4.48
N ILE A 317 26.48 -0.42 4.39
CA ILE A 317 25.01 -0.47 4.48
C ILE A 317 24.45 -1.31 3.31
N THR A 318 24.91 -1.07 2.08
CA THR A 318 24.47 -1.88 0.92
C THR A 318 24.84 -3.35 1.10
N GLY A 319 26.04 -3.65 1.61
CA GLY A 319 26.46 -5.02 1.90
C GLY A 319 25.53 -5.71 2.91
N MET A 320 25.20 -5.04 4.02
CA MET A 320 24.29 -5.57 5.03
C MET A 320 22.85 -5.75 4.50
N LEU A 321 22.36 -4.81 3.70
CA LEU A 321 21.01 -4.91 3.12
C LEU A 321 20.91 -6.03 2.09
N LEU A 322 21.99 -6.36 1.37
CA LEU A 322 22.01 -7.49 0.45
C LEU A 322 21.98 -8.87 1.14
N GLU A 323 22.07 -8.92 2.46
CA GLU A 323 21.87 -10.15 3.24
C GLU A 323 20.37 -10.45 3.47
N VAL A 324 19.51 -9.45 3.31
CA VAL A 324 18.04 -9.57 3.34
C VAL A 324 17.54 -10.33 2.10
N ASP A 325 16.34 -10.90 2.17
CA ASP A 325 15.73 -11.64 1.07
C ASP A 325 15.35 -10.74 -0.11
N ASN A 326 15.36 -11.31 -1.32
CA ASN A 326 15.13 -10.57 -2.55
C ASN A 326 13.71 -9.96 -2.61
N ALA A 327 12.72 -10.55 -1.94
CA ALA A 327 11.35 -10.03 -1.92
C ALA A 327 11.26 -8.75 -1.07
N GLU A 328 11.87 -8.73 0.12
CA GLU A 328 11.96 -7.53 0.95
C GLU A 328 12.83 -6.45 0.28
N LEU A 329 13.93 -6.82 -0.40
CA LEU A 329 14.74 -5.89 -1.18
C LEU A 329 13.96 -5.21 -2.32
N LEU A 330 13.08 -5.95 -3.01
CA LEU A 330 12.21 -5.40 -4.04
C LEU A 330 11.15 -4.45 -3.45
N HIS A 331 10.56 -4.82 -2.32
CA HIS A 331 9.64 -3.95 -1.59
C HIS A 331 10.31 -2.63 -1.16
N MET A 332 11.56 -2.68 -0.65
CA MET A 332 12.32 -1.48 -0.31
C MET A 332 12.64 -0.60 -1.53
N LEU A 333 12.81 -1.19 -2.72
CA LEU A 333 13.02 -0.42 -3.95
C LEU A 333 11.75 0.27 -4.45
N GLU A 334 10.58 -0.28 -4.13
CA GLU A 334 9.28 0.31 -4.45
C GLU A 334 8.87 1.40 -3.45
N TYR A 335 9.19 1.21 -2.16
CA TYR A 335 8.81 2.12 -1.08
C TYR A 335 10.02 2.78 -0.41
N ARG A 336 10.20 4.09 -0.66
CA ARG A 336 11.32 4.88 -0.10
C ARG A 336 11.38 4.91 1.42
N GLU A 337 10.22 4.89 2.09
CA GLU A 337 10.15 4.89 3.57
C GLU A 337 10.66 3.57 4.16
N ALA A 338 10.34 2.45 3.52
CA ALA A 338 10.84 1.13 3.94
C ALA A 338 12.36 1.03 3.81
N LEU A 339 12.92 1.56 2.71
CA LEU A 339 14.37 1.65 2.53
C LEU A 339 15.02 2.55 3.61
N ALA A 340 14.43 3.71 3.91
CA ALA A 340 14.96 4.63 4.91
C ALA A 340 14.99 4.01 6.32
N ALA A 341 13.92 3.30 6.71
CA ALA A 341 13.85 2.60 7.99
C ALA A 341 14.95 1.53 8.12
N LYS A 342 15.14 0.72 7.08
CA LYS A 342 16.17 -0.35 7.07
C LYS A 342 17.59 0.18 6.99
N VAL A 343 17.81 1.28 6.28
CA VAL A 343 19.09 1.99 6.28
C VAL A 343 19.43 2.50 7.69
N GLN A 344 18.46 3.04 8.42
CA GLN A 344 18.67 3.53 9.78
C GLN A 344 18.97 2.40 10.80
N GLU A 345 18.33 1.25 10.62
CA GLU A 345 18.64 0.03 11.38
C GLU A 345 20.11 -0.39 11.13
N ALA A 346 20.53 -0.47 9.86
CA ALA A 346 21.90 -0.81 9.50
C ALA A 346 22.92 0.21 10.03
N VAL A 347 22.62 1.51 9.98
CA VAL A 347 23.48 2.57 10.55
C VAL A 347 23.66 2.38 12.06
N SER A 348 22.58 2.08 12.78
CA SER A 348 22.61 1.86 14.23
C SER A 348 23.50 0.67 14.61
N VAL A 349 23.40 -0.42 13.84
CA VAL A 349 24.25 -1.60 14.04
C VAL A 349 25.72 -1.30 13.76
N ILE A 350 26.03 -0.57 12.67
CA ILE A 350 27.40 -0.18 12.32
C ILE A 350 28.01 0.71 13.41
N GLN A 351 27.25 1.69 13.91
CA GLN A 351 27.71 2.59 14.99
C GLN A 351 27.95 1.82 16.29
N ALA A 352 27.05 0.89 16.64
CA ALA A 352 27.23 0.04 17.82
C ALA A 352 28.47 -0.85 17.71
N HIS A 353 28.81 -1.35 16.52
CA HIS A 353 30.05 -2.11 16.30
C HIS A 353 31.29 -1.23 16.42
N GLN A 354 31.29 -0.04 15.80
CA GLN A 354 32.41 0.90 15.87
C GLN A 354 32.69 1.36 17.30
N ALA A 355 31.65 1.58 18.12
CA ALA A 355 31.78 1.95 19.53
C ALA A 355 32.37 0.83 20.40
N ARG A 356 32.26 -0.44 19.98
CA ARG A 356 32.88 -1.59 20.65
C ARG A 356 34.34 -1.78 20.24
N GLU A 357 34.69 -1.44 19.01
CA GLU A 357 36.07 -1.53 18.51
C GLU A 357 36.97 -0.36 18.96
N SER A 358 36.38 0.73 19.48
CA SER A 358 37.11 1.91 19.97
C SER A 358 37.23 1.98 21.50
N LYS A 359 36.84 0.92 22.21
CA LYS A 359 37.19 0.63 23.61
C LYS A 359 38.18 -0.53 23.65
#